data_AF-A0A1H8NH54-F1
#
_entry.id   AF-A0A1H8NH54-F1
#
_cell.length_a   1.000
_cell.length_b   1.000
_cell.length_c   1.000
_cell.angle_alpha   90.00
_cell.angle_beta   90.00
_cell.angle_gamma   90.00
#
_symmetry.space_group_name_H-M   'P 1'
#
loop_
_entity.id
_entity.type
_entity.pdbx_description
1 polymer ?
#
loop_
_entity_poly.entity_id
_entity_poly.type
_entity_poly.pdbx_seq_one_letter_code
_entity_poly.pdbx_strand_id
1 'polypeptide(L)'
;MARLDWMTFLAHHPKAHLLAAPVPDPSPSVLKRLRRLMQALIDGEAPVGDYATAIVRDRDVTEIQCGFADRADADRVAKQLGARSVAASGDWLSERTLRLDEQAELALERKAARPRSGLHQPAVS
;
A
#
# COMPACT_ATOMS: atom_id res chain seq x y z
N MET A 1 -0.90 10.99 11.66
CA MET A 1 -0.30 10.69 10.35
C MET A 1 -0.87 11.61 9.30
N ALA A 2 -0.16 11.84 8.20
CA ALA A 2 -0.71 12.44 7.01
C ALA A 2 -0.61 11.48 5.82
N ARG A 3 -1.67 11.43 5.01
CA ARG A 3 -1.58 10.90 3.65
C ARG A 3 -1.06 12.03 2.76
N LEU A 4 0.16 11.88 2.27
CA LEU A 4 0.84 12.88 1.45
C LEU A 4 0.70 12.55 -0.05
N ASP A 5 0.89 13.56 -0.90
CA ASP A 5 1.21 13.28 -2.29
C ASP A 5 2.62 12.68 -2.40
N TRP A 6 2.88 12.00 -3.52
CA TRP A 6 4.10 11.23 -3.70
C TRP A 6 5.38 12.07 -3.63
N MET A 7 5.39 13.24 -4.27
CA MET A 7 6.60 14.08 -4.34
C MET A 7 6.89 14.71 -2.98
N THR A 8 5.86 15.20 -2.30
CA THR A 8 5.99 15.71 -0.92
C THR A 8 6.45 14.62 0.04
N PHE A 9 5.92 13.41 -0.09
CA PHE A 9 6.35 12.27 0.72
C PHE A 9 7.84 11.99 0.55
N LEU A 10 8.33 11.87 -0.68
CA LEU A 10 9.75 11.61 -0.95
C LEU A 10 10.65 12.74 -0.42
N ALA A 11 10.21 13.99 -0.53
CA ALA A 11 10.97 15.14 -0.01
C ALA A 11 11.07 15.14 1.53
N HIS A 12 9.98 14.78 2.22
CA HIS A 12 9.95 14.73 3.69
C HIS A 12 10.60 13.48 4.27
N HIS A 13 10.55 12.36 3.54
CA HIS A 13 10.95 11.05 4.01
C HIS A 13 11.97 10.40 3.04
N PRO A 14 13.18 10.96 2.90
CA PRO A 14 14.22 10.41 2.01
C PRO A 14 14.75 9.04 2.46
N LYS A 15 14.41 8.62 3.69
CA LYS A 15 14.76 7.33 4.29
C LYS A 15 13.49 6.59 4.69
N ALA A 16 12.71 6.19 3.70
CA ALA A 16 11.39 5.56 3.89
C ALA A 16 11.40 4.06 3.52
N HIS A 17 10.24 3.43 3.67
CA HIS A 17 10.02 2.01 3.38
C HIS A 17 9.02 1.85 2.22
N LEU A 18 9.35 0.97 1.28
CA LEU A 18 8.55 0.74 0.07
C LEU A 18 7.76 -0.56 0.15
N LEU A 19 6.51 -0.51 -0.31
CA LEU A 19 5.76 -1.65 -0.81
C LEU A 19 5.49 -1.41 -2.30
N ALA A 20 6.14 -2.20 -3.16
CA ALA A 20 5.98 -2.17 -4.60
C ALA A 20 5.01 -3.27 -5.04
N ALA A 21 4.03 -2.91 -5.86
CA ALA A 21 3.04 -3.85 -6.37
C ALA A 21 2.99 -3.83 -7.91
N PRO A 22 3.88 -4.59 -8.59
CA PRO A 22 3.83 -4.75 -10.04
C PRO A 22 2.48 -5.30 -10.50
N VAL A 23 1.94 -4.67 -11.55
CA VAL A 23 0.67 -5.06 -12.18
C VAL A 23 0.97 -5.42 -13.64
N PRO A 24 0.80 -6.70 -14.05
CA PRO A 24 1.09 -7.12 -15.42
C PRO A 24 0.01 -6.64 -16.40
N ASP A 25 0.44 -6.03 -17.50
CA ASP A 25 -0.40 -5.53 -18.60
C ASP A 25 -1.70 -4.80 -18.17
N PRO A 26 -1.60 -3.75 -17.34
CA PRO A 26 -2.78 -3.20 -16.69
C PRO A 26 -3.42 -2.10 -17.53
N SER A 27 -4.74 -2.20 -17.74
CA SER A 27 -5.48 -1.07 -18.30
C SER A 27 -5.47 0.15 -17.32
N PRO A 28 -5.56 1.39 -17.82
CA PRO A 28 -5.57 2.58 -16.97
C PRO A 28 -6.69 2.62 -15.93
N SER A 29 -7.85 2.01 -16.22
CA SER A 29 -8.98 1.91 -15.28
C SER A 29 -8.68 0.92 -14.16
N VAL A 30 -8.06 -0.23 -14.48
CA VAL A 30 -7.61 -1.22 -13.49
C VAL A 30 -6.60 -0.61 -12.53
N LEU A 31 -5.58 0.11 -13.02
CA LEU A 31 -4.60 0.77 -12.14
C LEU A 31 -5.23 1.76 -11.16
N LYS A 32 -6.17 2.58 -11.65
CA LYS A 32 -6.88 3.55 -10.81
C LYS A 32 -7.72 2.83 -9.74
N ARG A 33 -8.39 1.73 -10.10
CA ARG A 33 -9.16 0.90 -9.16
C ARG A 33 -8.24 0.28 -8.10
N LEU A 34 -7.18 -0.39 -8.51
CA LEU A 34 -6.23 -1.04 -7.60
C LEU A 34 -5.54 -0.07 -6.67
N ARG A 35 -5.12 1.11 -7.16
CA ARG A 35 -4.56 2.16 -6.30
C ARG A 35 -5.55 2.61 -5.23
N ARG A 36 -6.83 2.80 -5.59
CA ARG A 36 -7.88 3.17 -4.64
C ARG A 36 -8.10 2.09 -3.59
N LEU A 37 -8.09 0.82 -3.98
CA LEU A 37 -8.24 -0.30 -3.04
C LEU A 37 -7.03 -0.42 -2.10
N MET A 38 -5.81 -0.29 -2.62
CA MET A 38 -4.58 -0.22 -1.82
C MET A 38 -4.65 0.91 -0.80
N GLN A 39 -5.09 2.10 -1.25
CA GLN A 39 -5.23 3.25 -0.37
C GLN A 39 -6.31 3.03 0.69
N ALA A 40 -7.48 2.48 0.34
CA ALA A 40 -8.53 2.16 1.30
C ALA A 40 -8.08 1.13 2.33
N LEU A 41 -7.29 0.13 1.92
CA LEU A 41 -6.68 -0.82 2.84
C LEU A 41 -5.72 -0.14 3.81
N ILE A 42 -4.83 0.73 3.31
CA ILE A 42 -3.86 1.45 4.15
C ILE A 42 -4.56 2.41 5.10
N ASP A 43 -5.52 3.20 4.60
CA ASP A 43 -6.37 4.08 5.43
C ASP A 43 -7.08 3.28 6.51
N GLY A 44 -7.58 2.09 6.15
CA GLY A 44 -8.13 1.12 7.08
C GLY A 44 -7.14 0.77 8.18
N GLU A 45 -5.89 0.44 7.87
CA GLU A 45 -4.88 0.05 8.86
C GLU A 45 -4.47 1.14 9.84
N ALA A 46 -4.85 2.40 9.60
CA ALA A 46 -4.53 3.56 10.42
C ALA A 46 -3.01 3.65 10.73
N PRO A 47 -2.18 3.95 9.71
CA PRO A 47 -0.73 4.02 9.87
C PRO A 47 -0.32 5.00 10.96
N VAL A 48 0.77 4.72 11.65
CA VAL A 48 1.32 5.63 12.65
C VAL A 48 2.13 6.74 11.97
N GLY A 49 2.91 6.38 10.95
CA GLY A 49 3.72 7.28 10.14
C GLY A 49 2.96 7.88 8.96
N ASP A 50 3.57 8.90 8.35
CA ASP A 50 3.10 9.41 7.06
C ASP A 50 3.25 8.34 5.98
N TYR A 51 2.38 8.43 4.98
CA TYR A 51 2.43 7.50 3.85
C TYR A 51 1.93 8.17 2.56
N ALA A 52 2.28 7.57 1.43
CA ALA A 52 1.80 7.98 0.11
C ALA A 52 1.61 6.79 -0.83
N THR A 53 0.76 6.95 -1.84
CA THR A 53 0.57 5.95 -2.91
C THR A 53 0.74 6.60 -4.28
N ALA A 54 1.38 5.89 -5.21
CA ALA A 54 1.59 6.34 -6.58
C ALA A 54 1.42 5.19 -7.58
N ILE A 55 1.06 5.52 -8.82
CA ILE A 55 1.26 4.63 -9.96
C ILE A 55 2.57 5.06 -10.60
N VAL A 56 3.54 4.14 -10.66
CA VAL A 56 4.82 4.34 -11.31
C VAL A 56 4.84 3.52 -12.59
N ARG A 57 5.30 4.15 -13.67
CA ARG A 57 5.47 3.51 -14.98
C ARG A 57 6.91 3.73 -15.40
N ASP A 58 7.66 2.65 -15.47
CA ASP A 58 8.95 2.60 -16.14
C ASP A 58 8.83 1.71 -17.39
N ARG A 59 9.87 1.68 -18.23
CA ARG A 59 9.85 1.06 -19.56
C ARG A 59 9.32 -0.37 -19.57
N ASP A 60 9.63 -1.13 -18.53
CA ASP A 60 9.34 -2.57 -18.45
C ASP A 60 8.37 -2.92 -17.32
N VAL A 61 7.99 -1.96 -16.46
CA VAL A 61 7.15 -2.22 -15.30
C VAL A 61 6.12 -1.11 -15.07
N THR A 62 4.88 -1.52 -14.89
CA THR A 62 3.86 -0.68 -14.28
C THR A 62 3.53 -1.23 -12.91
N GLU A 63 3.60 -0.37 -11.90
CA GLU A 63 3.38 -0.77 -10.52
C GLU A 63 2.66 0.30 -9.71
N ILE A 64 2.04 -0.16 -8.64
CA ILE A 64 1.56 0.71 -7.58
C ILE A 64 2.62 0.70 -6.47
N GLN A 65 3.18 1.87 -6.19
CA GLN A 65 4.09 2.05 -5.07
C GLN A 65 3.36 2.64 -3.88
N CYS A 66 3.64 2.11 -2.69
CA CYS A 66 3.20 2.67 -1.41
C CYS A 66 4.43 2.94 -0.54
N GLY A 67 4.65 4.20 -0.21
CA GLY A 67 5.74 4.66 0.64
C GLY A 67 5.23 4.84 2.07
N PHE A 68 6.02 4.41 3.04
CA PHE A 68 5.72 4.53 4.47
C PHE A 68 6.92 5.12 5.20
N ALA A 69 6.68 6.14 6.03
CA ALA A 69 7.71 6.71 6.89
C ALA A 69 8.15 5.73 7.98
N ASP A 70 7.24 4.88 8.46
CA ASP A 70 7.50 3.89 9.50
C ASP A 70 7.55 2.45 8.94
N ARG A 71 8.55 1.69 9.38
CA ARG A 71 8.75 0.31 8.93
C ARG A 71 7.61 -0.62 9.34
N ALA A 72 7.11 -0.47 10.55
CA ALA A 72 6.09 -1.36 11.09
C ALA A 72 4.76 -1.19 10.33
N ASP A 73 4.46 0.01 9.83
CA ASP A 73 3.33 0.23 8.92
C ASP A 73 3.50 -0.51 7.59
N ALA A 74 4.68 -0.41 6.96
CA ALA A 74 4.99 -1.15 5.75
C ALA A 74 4.90 -2.68 5.97
N ASP A 75 5.44 -3.19 7.07
CA ASP A 75 5.40 -4.61 7.44
C ASP A 75 3.96 -5.11 7.68
N ARG A 76 3.14 -4.30 8.34
CA ARG A 76 1.73 -4.63 8.64
C ARG A 76 0.92 -4.76 7.36
N VAL A 77 1.00 -3.76 6.48
CA VAL A 77 0.29 -3.75 5.19
C VAL A 77 0.78 -4.89 4.30
N ALA A 78 2.11 -5.10 4.22
CA ALA A 78 2.68 -6.19 3.46
C ALA A 78 2.20 -7.56 3.94
N LYS A 79 2.18 -7.80 5.25
CA LYS A 79 1.65 -9.04 5.83
C LYS A 79 0.19 -9.26 5.47
N GLN A 80 -0.63 -8.22 5.49
CA GLN A 80 -2.03 -8.33 5.08
C GLN A 80 -2.20 -8.75 3.62
N LEU A 81 -1.31 -8.28 2.75
CA LEU A 81 -1.33 -8.54 1.32
C LEU A 81 -0.56 -9.80 0.90
N GLY A 82 0.13 -10.46 1.84
CA GLY A 82 1.02 -11.58 1.51
C GLY A 82 2.26 -11.14 0.72
N ALA A 83 2.65 -9.87 0.83
CA ALA A 83 3.87 -9.36 0.20
C ALA A 83 5.11 -9.93 0.90
N ARG A 84 6.16 -10.17 0.11
CA ARG A 84 7.43 -10.69 0.60
C ARG A 84 8.47 -9.57 0.70
N SER A 85 9.39 -9.69 1.65
CA SER A 85 10.55 -8.79 1.70
C SER A 85 11.52 -9.12 0.55
N VAL A 86 12.11 -8.08 -0.03
CA VAL A 86 13.14 -8.18 -1.07
C VAL A 86 14.31 -7.25 -0.73
N ALA A 87 15.41 -7.36 -1.47
CA ALA A 87 16.48 -6.37 -1.38
C ALA A 87 15.92 -4.99 -1.76
N ALA A 88 16.21 -3.97 -0.96
CA ALA A 88 15.74 -2.63 -1.23
C ALA A 88 16.42 -2.05 -2.48
N SER A 89 15.62 -1.44 -3.35
CA SER A 89 16.10 -0.71 -4.51
C SER A 89 16.29 0.79 -4.19
N GLY A 90 17.17 1.46 -4.94
CA GLY A 90 17.38 2.91 -4.82
C GLY A 90 17.74 3.36 -3.39
N ASP A 91 17.06 4.42 -2.93
CA ASP A 91 17.29 5.04 -1.62
C ASP A 91 16.35 4.51 -0.51
N TRP A 92 15.57 3.44 -0.78
CA TRP A 92 14.63 2.89 0.21
C TRP A 92 15.37 2.14 1.32
N LEU A 93 14.95 2.33 2.58
CA LEU A 93 15.52 1.60 3.72
C LEU A 93 15.13 0.13 3.74
N SER A 94 13.98 -0.21 3.16
CA SER A 94 13.51 -1.58 3.03
C SER A 94 12.42 -1.65 1.98
N GLU A 95 12.30 -2.81 1.33
CA GLU A 95 11.31 -3.01 0.27
C GLU A 95 10.58 -4.33 0.45
N ARG A 96 9.27 -4.29 0.18
CA ARG A 96 8.42 -5.46 0.04
C ARG A 96 7.76 -5.43 -1.33
N THR A 97 7.48 -6.60 -1.86
CA THR A 97 6.76 -6.73 -3.11
C THR A 97 5.65 -7.76 -3.05
N LEU A 98 4.52 -7.44 -3.69
CA LEU A 98 3.56 -8.44 -4.12
C LEU A 98 3.27 -8.25 -5.61
N ARG A 99 3.02 -9.34 -6.33
CA ARG A 99 2.42 -9.23 -7.65
C ARG A 99 0.92 -9.05 -7.48
N LEU A 100 0.35 -8.01 -8.07
CA LEU A 100 -1.10 -7.85 -8.17
C LEU A 100 -1.58 -8.61 -9.41
N ASP A 101 -1.73 -9.91 -9.28
CA ASP A 101 -2.47 -10.75 -10.23
C ASP A 101 -3.95 -10.85 -9.84
N GLU A 102 -4.77 -11.49 -10.67
CA GLU A 102 -6.22 -11.62 -10.46
C GLU A 102 -6.59 -12.13 -9.06
N GLN A 103 -5.82 -13.09 -8.52
CA GLN A 103 -6.07 -13.63 -7.19
C GLN A 103 -5.76 -12.60 -6.10
N ALA A 104 -4.63 -11.89 -6.23
CA ALA A 104 -4.26 -10.82 -5.32
C ALA A 104 -5.24 -9.64 -5.38
N GLU A 105 -5.78 -9.31 -6.56
CA GLU A 105 -6.83 -8.30 -6.74
C GLU A 105 -8.10 -8.67 -5.96
N LEU A 106 -8.60 -9.90 -6.12
CA LEU A 106 -9.78 -10.38 -5.40
C LEU A 106 -9.56 -10.37 -3.88
N ALA A 107 -8.36 -10.74 -3.42
CA ALA A 107 -8.01 -10.68 -2.00
C ALA A 107 -7.98 -9.24 -1.48
N LEU A 108 -7.43 -8.31 -2.27
CA LEU A 108 -7.38 -6.89 -1.96
C LEU A 108 -8.79 -6.29 -1.88
N GLU A 109 -9.68 -6.62 -2.82
CA GLU A 109 -11.08 -6.17 -2.81
C GLU A 109 -11.81 -6.61 -1.54
N ARG A 110 -11.68 -7.88 -1.16
CA ARG A 110 -12.31 -8.41 0.07
C ARG A 110 -11.78 -7.73 1.33
N LYS A 111 -10.49 -7.41 1.38
CA LYS A 111 -9.86 -6.75 2.53
C LYS A 111 -10.27 -5.27 2.62
N ALA A 112 -10.28 -4.56 1.49
CA ALA A 112 -10.68 -3.16 1.42
C ALA A 112 -12.19 -2.97 1.69
N ALA A 113 -13.03 -3.94 1.33
CA ALA A 113 -14.47 -3.91 1.59
C ALA A 113 -14.85 -4.24 3.03
N ARG A 114 -13.92 -4.72 3.86
CA ARG A 114 -14.22 -5.11 5.24
C ARG A 114 -14.27 -3.85 6.11
N PRO A 115 -15.45 -3.43 6.63
CA PRO A 115 -15.49 -2.37 7.62
C PRO A 115 -14.70 -2.84 8.85
N ARG A 116 -13.90 -1.95 9.45
CA ARG A 116 -13.26 -2.26 10.74
C ARG A 116 -14.38 -2.50 11.75
N SER A 117 -14.64 -3.75 12.10
CA SER A 117 -15.39 -4.09 13.30
C SER A 117 -14.56 -3.61 14.50
N GLY A 118 -14.87 -2.40 14.96
CA GLY A 118 -14.16 -1.78 16.08
C GLY A 118 -14.57 -0.34 16.33
N LEU A 119 -15.83 -0.11 16.72
CA LEU A 119 -16.21 0.59 17.96
C LEU A 119 -17.74 0.82 18.04
N HIS A 120 -18.28 0.49 19.22
CA HIS A 120 -19.66 0.67 19.72
C HIS A 120 -20.64 -0.51 19.58
N GLN A 121 -20.43 -1.55 20.40
CA GLN A 121 -21.54 -2.10 21.18
C GLN A 121 -21.48 -1.45 22.57
N PRO A 122 -22.50 -0.70 23.01
CA PRO A 122 -22.83 -0.68 24.42
C PRO A 122 -23.65 -1.94 24.71
N ALA A 123 -23.05 -2.85 25.47
CA ALA A 123 -23.83 -3.73 26.33
C ALA A 123 -24.39 -2.91 27.51
N VAL A 124 -25.34 -3.52 28.22
CA VAL A 124 -26.12 -3.09 29.40
C VAL A 124 -27.25 -2.08 29.14
N SER A 125 -28.48 -2.28 29.61
CA SER A 125 -29.14 -3.36 30.36
C SER A 125 -30.65 -3.21 30.17
#